data_AF-A0A6A4C2D2-F1
#
_entry.id   AF-A0A6A4C2D2-F1
#
_cell.length_a   1.000
_cell.length_b   1.000
_cell.length_c   1.000
_cell.angle_alpha   90.00
_cell.angle_beta   90.00
_cell.angle_gamma   90.00
#
_symmetry.space_group_name_H-M   'P 1'
#
loop_
_entity.id
_entity.type
_entity.pdbx_description
1 polymer ?
#
loop_
_entity_poly.entity_id
_entity_poly.type
_entity_poly.pdbx_seq_one_letter_code
_entity_poly.pdbx_strand_id
1 'polypeptide(L)'
;MVIVDKDLREVEVIRKKLPEARVLLCHFHVINWLHNTTKNTTKFGAYGADVQTQLKHTVTNLTYARSDADYAVHRDEFKSLAGRIERTELWEYFETNWDACKDMWVMAFRVDLPHFNNHTNNRVESLFGKLKRRLKGHLTMRASLNVLLDYQRRKEELYKTKVEIPGTLRDVKYSEELNIALGMTTRWVAAAIKTQYDVATDSSVADNYSFKDNGATIT
;
A
#
# COMPACT_ATOMS: atom_id res chain seq x y z
N MET A 1 -7.32 -3.10 -7.05
CA MET A 1 -6.10 -3.20 -6.21
C MET A 1 -6.41 -2.74 -4.78
N VAL A 2 -5.87 -3.41 -3.77
CA VAL A 2 -6.10 -3.09 -2.34
C VAL A 2 -4.75 -3.03 -1.62
N ILE A 3 -4.51 -1.97 -0.82
CA ILE A 3 -3.30 -1.82 -0.01
C ILE A 3 -3.62 -2.17 1.44
N VAL A 4 -2.89 -3.12 2.00
CA VAL A 4 -3.10 -3.64 3.36
C VAL A 4 -1.82 -3.66 4.17
N ASP A 5 -1.98 -3.90 5.46
CA ASP A 5 -0.88 -4.28 6.32
C ASP A 5 -0.54 -5.75 6.11
N LYS A 6 0.63 -6.20 6.56
CA LYS A 6 1.02 -7.61 6.42
C LYS A 6 0.33 -8.46 7.49
N ASP A 7 -0.98 -8.64 7.36
CA ASP A 7 -1.75 -9.66 8.07
C ASP A 7 -2.13 -10.77 7.08
N LEU A 8 -1.59 -11.97 7.30
CA LEU A 8 -1.80 -13.11 6.40
C LEU A 8 -3.28 -13.49 6.27
N ARG A 9 -4.08 -13.32 7.33
CA ARG A 9 -5.52 -13.62 7.30
C ARG A 9 -6.26 -12.55 6.52
N GLU A 10 -5.89 -11.29 6.66
CA GLU A 10 -6.48 -10.20 5.88
C GLU A 10 -6.20 -10.40 4.38
N VAL A 11 -4.95 -10.71 4.02
CA VAL A 11 -4.55 -10.99 2.63
C VAL A 11 -5.33 -12.18 2.06
N GLU A 12 -5.45 -13.27 2.82
CA GLU A 12 -6.20 -14.46 2.40
C GLU A 12 -7.69 -14.15 2.18
N VAL A 13 -8.33 -13.46 3.13
CA VAL A 13 -9.76 -13.10 3.03
C VAL A 13 -10.00 -12.19 1.83
N ILE A 14 -9.13 -11.22 1.59
CA ILE A 14 -9.27 -10.31 0.44
C ILE A 14 -9.12 -11.07 -0.86
N ARG A 15 -8.11 -11.94 -1.00
CA ARG A 15 -7.95 -12.78 -2.20
C ARG A 15 -9.18 -13.65 -2.45
N LYS A 16 -9.77 -14.21 -1.40
CA LYS A 16 -10.99 -15.03 -1.51
C LYS A 16 -12.24 -14.22 -1.90
N LYS A 17 -12.36 -12.99 -1.41
CA LYS A 17 -13.57 -12.16 -1.61
C LYS A 17 -13.48 -11.24 -2.83
N LEU A 18 -12.27 -10.87 -3.23
CA LEU A 18 -11.95 -9.98 -4.33
C LEU A 18 -10.80 -10.60 -5.15
N PRO A 19 -11.04 -11.74 -5.84
CA PRO A 19 -9.98 -12.45 -6.57
C PRO A 19 -9.35 -11.59 -7.67
N GLU A 20 -10.13 -10.72 -8.30
CA GLU A 20 -9.68 -9.77 -9.32
C GLU A 20 -8.79 -8.64 -8.76
N ALA A 21 -8.78 -8.45 -7.43
CA ALA A 21 -8.05 -7.36 -6.81
C ALA A 21 -6.61 -7.76 -6.49
N ARG A 22 -5.66 -7.08 -7.13
CA ARG A 22 -4.25 -7.16 -6.72
C ARG A 22 -4.07 -6.65 -5.28
N VAL A 23 -3.54 -7.48 -4.39
CA VAL A 23 -3.25 -7.15 -2.99
C VAL A 23 -1.81 -6.67 -2.86
N LEU A 24 -1.63 -5.49 -2.29
CA LEU A 24 -0.37 -4.79 -2.13
C LEU A 24 -0.12 -4.52 -0.65
N LEU A 25 1.12 -4.63 -0.18
CA LEU A 25 1.50 -4.28 1.19
C LEU A 25 1.88 -2.80 1.30
N CYS A 26 1.53 -2.17 2.42
CA CYS A 26 1.95 -0.81 2.75
C CYS A 26 3.48 -0.72 2.95
N HIS A 27 4.18 0.14 2.19
CA HIS A 27 5.65 0.32 2.31
C HIS A 27 6.08 0.70 3.73
N PHE A 28 5.30 1.56 4.40
CA PHE A 28 5.61 1.96 5.77
C PHE A 28 5.63 0.76 6.72
N HIS A 29 4.62 -0.11 6.64
CA HIS A 29 4.56 -1.31 7.48
C HIS A 29 5.59 -2.35 7.10
N VAL A 30 5.87 -2.53 5.80
CA VAL A 30 6.96 -3.41 5.33
C VAL A 30 8.29 -3.00 5.94
N ILE A 31 8.67 -1.73 5.80
CA ILE A 31 9.94 -1.20 6.30
C ILE A 31 9.99 -1.31 7.83
N ASN A 32 8.95 -0.84 8.53
CA ASN A 32 8.91 -0.89 9.98
C ASN A 32 8.99 -2.34 10.51
N TRP A 33 8.28 -3.27 9.88
CA TRP A 33 8.28 -4.67 10.28
C TRP A 33 9.66 -5.32 10.08
N LEU A 34 10.27 -5.13 8.90
CA LEU A 34 11.60 -5.67 8.60
C LEU A 34 12.68 -5.03 9.49
N HIS A 35 12.60 -3.71 9.74
CA HIS A 35 13.50 -3.02 10.66
C HIS A 35 13.40 -3.51 12.11
N ASN A 36 12.21 -3.91 12.56
CA ASN A 36 12.03 -4.46 13.91
C ASN A 36 12.48 -5.93 13.97
N THR A 37 12.35 -6.65 12.87
CA THR A 37 12.78 -8.04 12.75
C THR A 37 14.30 -8.17 12.78
N THR A 38 15.02 -7.31 12.07
CA THR A 38 16.50 -7.29 12.12
C THR A 38 17.06 -6.92 13.49
N LYS A 39 16.25 -6.30 14.37
CA LYS A 39 16.59 -5.99 15.77
C LYS A 39 16.17 -7.08 16.77
N ASN A 40 15.44 -8.10 16.32
CA ASN A 40 14.92 -9.12 17.22
C ASN A 40 16.04 -10.07 17.65
N THR A 41 16.74 -9.68 18.71
CA THR A 41 17.92 -10.39 19.23
C THR A 41 17.58 -11.75 19.82
N THR A 42 16.35 -11.95 20.30
CA THR A 42 15.92 -13.23 20.86
C THR A 42 15.66 -14.27 19.77
N LYS A 43 15.23 -13.83 18.57
CA LYS A 43 14.92 -14.72 17.45
C LYS A 43 16.08 -14.90 16.46
N PHE A 44 16.88 -13.87 16.21
CA PHE A 44 17.91 -13.88 15.16
C PHE A 44 19.31 -13.53 15.67
N GLY A 45 19.46 -13.44 17.00
CA GLY A 45 20.70 -13.02 17.65
C GLY A 45 21.00 -11.53 17.48
N ALA A 46 21.98 -11.05 18.25
CA ALA A 46 22.42 -9.65 18.17
C ALA A 46 23.42 -9.44 17.02
N TYR A 47 23.16 -8.45 16.18
CA TYR A 47 24.10 -7.95 15.17
C TYR A 47 24.84 -6.71 15.70
N GLY A 48 26.07 -6.49 15.25
CA GLY A 48 26.83 -5.26 15.53
C GLY A 48 26.07 -4.01 15.05
N ALA A 49 26.31 -2.86 15.69
CA ALA A 49 25.59 -1.63 15.39
C ALA A 49 25.78 -1.15 13.94
N ASP A 50 26.96 -1.39 13.37
CA ASP A 50 27.30 -1.15 11.96
C ASP A 50 26.47 -2.03 11.03
N VAL A 51 26.38 -3.33 11.34
CA VAL A 51 25.60 -4.31 10.56
C VAL A 51 24.11 -4.02 10.65
N GLN A 52 23.60 -3.67 11.83
CA GLN A 52 22.20 -3.28 12.00
C GLN A 52 21.85 -2.03 11.19
N THR A 53 22.76 -1.07 11.11
CA THR A 53 22.56 0.14 10.31
C THR A 53 22.52 -0.20 8.83
N GLN A 54 23.48 -1.01 8.35
CA GLN A 54 23.49 -1.52 6.98
C GLN A 54 22.20 -2.28 6.66
N LEU A 55 21.79 -3.23 7.48
CA LEU A 55 20.53 -3.99 7.31
C LEU A 55 19.30 -3.06 7.16
N LYS A 56 19.20 -1.96 7.93
CA LYS A 56 18.11 -1.00 7.78
C LYS A 56 18.14 -0.25 6.45
N HIS A 57 19.32 0.14 6.00
CA HIS A 57 19.50 0.77 4.69
C HIS A 57 19.14 -0.20 3.57
N THR A 58 19.65 -1.43 3.63
CA THR A 58 19.36 -2.46 2.63
C THR A 58 17.87 -2.80 2.57
N VAL A 59 17.15 -2.89 3.70
CA VAL A 59 15.68 -3.06 3.73
C VAL A 59 14.96 -1.91 3.02
N THR A 60 15.43 -0.68 3.22
CA THR A 60 14.84 0.50 2.56
C THR A 60 15.08 0.43 1.05
N ASN A 61 16.31 0.09 0.65
CA ASN A 61 16.69 -0.05 -0.75
C ASN A 61 15.92 -1.18 -1.45
N LEU A 62 15.77 -2.34 -0.79
CA LEU A 62 14.93 -3.45 -1.26
C LEU A 62 13.50 -2.99 -1.54
N THR A 63 12.91 -2.22 -0.62
CA THR A 63 11.52 -1.74 -0.75
C THR A 63 11.37 -0.78 -1.93
N TYR A 64 12.35 0.10 -2.15
CA TYR A 64 12.31 1.14 -3.19
C TYR A 64 13.04 0.77 -4.49
N ALA A 65 13.54 -0.46 -4.61
CA ALA A 65 14.19 -0.96 -5.82
C ALA A 65 13.24 -0.81 -7.03
N ARG A 66 13.70 -0.16 -8.10
CA ARG A 66 12.88 0.20 -9.27
C ARG A 66 12.97 -0.81 -10.41
N SER A 67 13.88 -1.78 -10.32
CA SER A 67 13.99 -2.89 -11.25
C SER A 67 14.24 -4.20 -10.49
N ASP A 68 13.96 -5.34 -11.13
CA ASP A 68 14.27 -6.65 -10.55
C ASP A 68 15.79 -6.84 -10.40
N ALA A 69 16.59 -6.24 -11.28
CA ALA A 69 18.05 -6.23 -11.18
C ALA A 69 18.53 -5.47 -9.92
N ASP A 70 18.01 -4.25 -9.68
CA ASP A 70 18.34 -3.48 -8.47
C ASP A 70 17.90 -4.24 -7.21
N TYR A 71 16.73 -4.88 -7.26
CA TYR A 71 16.24 -5.71 -6.16
C TYR A 71 17.19 -6.87 -5.87
N ALA A 72 17.64 -7.59 -6.91
CA ALA A 72 18.58 -8.70 -6.77
C ALA A 72 19.90 -8.26 -6.11
N VAL A 73 20.45 -7.10 -6.51
CA VAL A 73 21.66 -6.54 -5.89
C VAL A 73 21.45 -6.30 -4.39
N HIS A 74 20.36 -5.63 -3.99
CA HIS A 74 20.09 -5.37 -2.57
C HIS A 74 19.71 -6.64 -1.80
N ARG A 75 19.14 -7.65 -2.48
CA ARG A 75 18.82 -8.94 -1.89
C ARG A 75 20.08 -9.71 -1.53
N ASP A 76 21.06 -9.73 -2.43
CA ASP A 76 22.35 -10.39 -2.18
C ASP A 76 23.15 -9.66 -1.10
N GLU A 77 23.09 -8.33 -1.08
CA GLU A 77 23.63 -7.50 0.01
C GLU A 77 22.98 -7.87 1.36
N PHE A 78 21.64 -7.96 1.40
CA PHE A 78 20.91 -8.35 2.62
C PHE A 78 21.29 -9.77 3.07
N LYS A 79 21.42 -10.71 2.14
CA LYS A 79 21.85 -12.09 2.40
C LYS A 79 23.24 -12.13 3.03
N SER A 80 24.19 -11.38 2.47
CA SER A 80 25.55 -11.29 3.01
C SER A 80 25.58 -10.70 4.43
N LEU A 81 24.79 -9.65 4.70
CA LEU A 81 24.70 -9.03 6.01
C LEU A 81 24.02 -9.94 7.05
N ALA A 82 22.92 -10.58 6.68
CA ALA A 82 22.21 -11.54 7.52
C ALA A 82 23.05 -12.79 7.80
N GLY A 83 23.89 -13.18 6.83
CA GLY A 83 24.84 -14.29 6.88
C GLY A 83 26.06 -14.09 7.77
N ARG A 84 26.27 -12.88 8.32
CA ARG A 84 27.45 -12.60 9.14
C ARG A 84 27.42 -13.44 10.41
N ILE A 85 28.61 -13.84 10.88
CA ILE A 85 28.79 -14.66 12.08
C ILE A 85 28.15 -16.06 11.91
N GLU A 86 28.15 -16.59 10.68
CA GLU A 86 27.63 -17.93 10.34
C GLU A 86 26.16 -18.15 10.71
N ARG A 87 25.38 -17.07 10.79
CA ARG A 87 23.93 -17.12 11.05
C ARG A 87 23.15 -17.21 9.75
N THR A 88 22.06 -17.97 9.73
CA THR A 88 21.22 -18.12 8.53
C THR A 88 19.74 -17.84 8.81
N GLU A 89 19.34 -17.78 10.08
CA GLU A 89 17.94 -17.75 10.50
C GLU A 89 17.20 -16.49 10.04
N LEU A 90 17.88 -15.34 10.03
CA LEU A 90 17.32 -14.10 9.51
C LEU A 90 17.12 -14.17 8.00
N TRP A 91 18.08 -14.76 7.28
CA TRP A 91 17.99 -14.93 5.83
C TRP A 91 16.87 -15.90 5.45
N GLU A 92 16.85 -17.09 6.05
CA GLU A 92 15.82 -18.11 5.80
C GLU A 92 14.41 -17.57 6.10
N TYR A 93 14.28 -16.82 7.19
CA TYR A 93 13.04 -16.14 7.52
C TYR A 93 12.66 -15.10 6.45
N PHE A 94 13.60 -14.27 6.01
CA PHE A 94 13.35 -13.26 4.98
C PHE A 94 12.98 -13.90 3.63
N GLU A 95 13.73 -14.90 3.19
CA GLU A 95 13.51 -15.61 1.93
C GLU A 95 12.11 -16.24 1.89
N THR A 96 11.73 -16.94 2.98
CA THR A 96 10.43 -17.61 3.08
C THR A 96 9.26 -16.63 3.16
N ASN A 97 9.39 -15.56 3.95
CA ASN A 97 8.24 -14.73 4.33
C ASN A 97 8.13 -13.44 3.53
N TRP A 98 9.22 -12.95 2.93
CA TRP A 98 9.27 -11.64 2.27
C TRP A 98 9.69 -11.76 0.81
N ASP A 99 10.77 -12.48 0.52
CA ASP A 99 11.23 -12.64 -0.86
C ASP A 99 10.19 -13.40 -1.71
N ALA A 100 9.58 -14.44 -1.14
CA ALA A 100 8.51 -15.22 -1.78
C ALA A 100 7.27 -14.39 -2.21
N CYS A 101 7.07 -13.20 -1.63
CA CYS A 101 5.99 -12.29 -1.98
C CYS A 101 6.49 -10.90 -2.38
N LYS A 102 7.69 -10.80 -3.00
CA LYS A 102 8.32 -9.53 -3.38
C LYS A 102 7.46 -8.66 -4.29
N ASP A 103 6.63 -9.28 -5.13
CA ASP A 103 5.65 -8.63 -6.00
C ASP A 103 4.63 -7.78 -5.23
N MET A 104 4.28 -8.22 -4.01
CA MET A 104 3.34 -7.52 -3.15
C MET A 104 3.95 -6.33 -2.43
N TRP A 105 5.28 -6.21 -2.32
CA TRP A 105 5.91 -5.18 -1.48
C TRP A 105 7.01 -4.31 -2.10
N VAL A 106 7.69 -4.76 -3.15
CA VAL A 106 8.80 -4.04 -3.80
C VAL A 106 8.28 -3.07 -4.85
N MET A 107 8.91 -1.91 -4.99
CA MET A 107 8.50 -0.87 -5.92
C MET A 107 8.50 -1.36 -7.38
N ALA A 108 9.54 -2.06 -7.84
CA ALA A 108 9.68 -2.57 -9.21
C ALA A 108 8.42 -3.27 -9.77
N PHE A 109 7.70 -4.05 -8.94
CA PHE A 109 6.52 -4.81 -9.37
C PHE A 109 5.20 -4.03 -9.24
N ARG A 110 5.28 -2.76 -8.85
CA ARG A 110 4.13 -1.91 -8.55
C ARG A 110 4.11 -0.61 -9.33
N VAL A 111 5.25 -0.15 -9.85
CA VAL A 111 5.36 1.15 -10.56
C VAL A 111 4.33 1.25 -11.67
N ASP A 112 4.10 0.14 -12.37
CA ASP A 112 3.21 0.12 -13.52
C ASP A 112 1.73 0.00 -13.12
N LEU A 113 1.39 -0.17 -11.84
CA LEU A 113 0.00 -0.28 -11.39
C LEU A 113 -0.62 1.11 -11.18
N PRO A 114 -1.87 1.36 -11.63
CA PRO A 114 -2.58 2.60 -11.36
C PRO A 114 -3.03 2.65 -9.88
N HIS A 115 -2.12 3.06 -9.00
CA HIS A 115 -2.35 3.16 -7.55
C HIS A 115 -2.37 4.60 -7.02
N PHE A 116 -2.46 5.59 -7.90
CA PHE A 116 -2.41 7.03 -7.64
C PHE A 116 -1.23 7.46 -6.76
N ASN A 117 -0.06 6.85 -7.00
CA ASN A 117 1.15 7.04 -6.19
C ASN A 117 0.96 6.71 -4.70
N ASN A 118 -0.08 5.94 -4.36
CA ASN A 118 -0.37 5.53 -3.00
C ASN A 118 0.46 4.27 -2.66
N HIS A 119 1.53 4.46 -1.91
CA HIS A 119 2.38 3.36 -1.42
C HIS A 119 2.16 3.04 0.06
N THR A 120 1.29 3.79 0.72
CA THR A 120 1.08 3.72 2.16
C THR A 120 -0.41 3.68 2.49
N ASN A 121 -0.77 3.12 3.64
CA ASN A 121 -2.13 3.18 4.15
C ASN A 121 -2.40 4.48 4.94
N ASN A 122 -1.44 5.42 5.02
CA ASN A 122 -1.51 6.66 5.81
C ASN A 122 -2.83 7.44 5.66
N ARG A 123 -3.40 7.49 4.46
CA ARG A 123 -4.67 8.20 4.21
C ARG A 123 -5.84 7.54 4.92
N VAL A 124 -5.89 6.21 4.87
CA VAL A 124 -6.90 5.38 5.55
C VAL A 124 -6.68 5.42 7.06
N GLU A 125 -5.43 5.33 7.51
CA GLU A 125 -5.11 5.45 8.94
C GLU A 125 -5.45 6.82 9.52
N SER A 126 -5.18 7.90 8.78
CA SER A 126 -5.55 9.26 9.19
C SER A 126 -7.08 9.42 9.29
N LEU A 127 -7.83 8.80 8.37
CA LEU A 127 -9.28 8.74 8.43
C LEU A 127 -9.73 7.99 9.67
N PHE A 128 -9.20 6.79 9.92
CA PHE A 128 -9.51 6.01 11.12
C PHE A 128 -9.11 6.74 12.40
N GLY A 129 -7.99 7.46 12.42
CA GLY A 129 -7.59 8.30 13.55
C GLY A 129 -8.57 9.45 13.82
N LYS A 130 -9.11 10.08 12.76
CA LYS A 130 -10.17 11.09 12.88
C LYS A 130 -11.48 10.49 13.40
N LEU A 131 -11.86 9.31 12.90
CA LEU A 131 -13.05 8.60 13.35
C LEU A 131 -12.92 8.15 14.81
N LYS A 132 -11.82 7.49 15.17
CA LYS A 132 -11.51 7.07 16.54
C LYS A 132 -11.58 8.26 17.51
N ARG A 133 -11.05 9.44 17.14
CA ARG A 133 -11.17 10.65 17.98
C ARG A 133 -12.62 11.09 18.21
N ARG A 134 -13.51 10.92 17.23
CA ARG A 134 -14.94 11.22 17.38
C ARG A 134 -15.69 10.15 18.15
N LEU A 135 -15.22 8.90 18.07
CA LEU A 135 -15.79 7.77 18.79
C LEU A 135 -15.33 7.69 20.26
N LYS A 136 -14.19 8.30 20.61
CA LYS A 136 -13.70 8.38 21.99
C LYS A 136 -14.75 9.09 22.87
N GLY A 137 -15.49 8.30 23.65
CA GLY A 137 -16.58 8.77 24.53
C GLY A 137 -17.89 8.00 24.35
N HIS A 138 -18.05 7.22 23.27
CA HIS A 138 -19.26 6.45 23.00
C HIS A 138 -19.03 4.96 23.35
N LEU A 139 -19.66 4.49 24.44
CA LEU A 139 -19.44 3.14 24.99
C LEU A 139 -20.31 2.05 24.33
N THR A 140 -21.38 2.43 23.64
CA THR A 140 -22.32 1.47 23.04
C THR A 140 -22.23 1.47 21.52
N MET A 141 -22.44 0.30 20.91
CA MET A 141 -22.48 0.15 19.44
C MET A 141 -23.47 1.11 18.78
N ARG A 142 -24.65 1.34 19.39
CA ARG A 142 -25.65 2.28 18.89
C ARG A 142 -25.15 3.72 18.87
N ALA A 143 -24.50 4.16 19.93
CA ALA A 143 -23.95 5.51 20.00
C ALA A 143 -22.81 5.70 18.97
N SER A 144 -21.94 4.69 18.83
CA SER A 144 -20.89 4.68 17.80
C SER A 144 -21.47 4.73 16.38
N LEU A 145 -22.53 3.96 16.11
CA LEU A 145 -23.18 3.94 14.80
C LEU A 145 -23.78 5.31 14.44
N ASN A 146 -24.47 5.96 15.38
CA ASN A 146 -25.02 7.30 15.14
C ASN A 146 -23.93 8.31 14.78
N VAL A 147 -22.80 8.30 15.49
CA VAL A 147 -21.65 9.18 15.20
C VAL A 147 -21.05 8.90 13.82
N LEU A 148 -21.01 7.64 13.40
CA LEU A 148 -20.53 7.26 12.06
C LEU A 148 -21.49 7.77 10.96
N LEU A 149 -22.80 7.59 11.14
CA LEU A 149 -23.80 8.07 10.20
C LEU A 149 -23.80 9.60 10.10
N ASP A 150 -23.70 10.31 11.22
CA ASP A 150 -23.60 11.77 11.23
C ASP A 150 -22.30 12.26 10.56
N TYR A 151 -21.18 11.56 10.79
CA TYR A 151 -19.92 11.86 10.11
C TYR A 151 -20.03 11.65 8.59
N GLN A 152 -20.60 10.53 8.16
CA GLN A 152 -20.81 10.22 6.75
C GLN A 152 -21.72 11.26 6.10
N ARG A 153 -22.88 11.56 6.68
CA ARG A 153 -23.82 12.56 6.16
C ARG A 153 -23.14 13.91 5.98
N ARG A 154 -22.39 14.38 6.98
CA ARG A 154 -21.66 15.65 6.90
C ARG A 154 -20.58 15.65 5.81
N LYS A 155 -19.96 14.49 5.54
CA LYS A 155 -18.99 14.34 4.44
C LYS A 155 -19.67 14.35 3.07
N GLU A 156 -20.81 13.71 2.94
CA GLU A 156 -21.63 13.72 1.72
C GLU A 156 -22.17 15.12 1.42
N GLU A 157 -22.67 15.84 2.42
CA GLU A 157 -23.12 17.23 2.26
C GLU A 157 -21.99 18.15 1.80
N LEU A 158 -20.82 18.08 2.45
CA LEU A 158 -19.64 18.84 2.03
C LEU A 158 -19.18 18.49 0.61
N TYR A 159 -19.35 17.22 0.20
CA TYR A 159 -19.06 16.78 -1.15
C TYR A 159 -20.05 17.40 -2.14
N LYS A 160 -21.36 17.24 -1.90
CA LYS A 160 -22.43 17.81 -2.74
C LYS A 160 -22.28 19.30 -2.91
N THR A 161 -22.10 20.05 -1.83
CA THR A 161 -21.86 21.51 -1.90
C THR A 161 -20.66 21.85 -2.78
N LYS A 162 -19.56 21.09 -2.73
CA LYS A 162 -18.39 21.34 -3.59
C LYS A 162 -18.64 21.01 -5.07
N VAL A 163 -19.46 20.01 -5.36
CA VAL A 163 -19.81 19.64 -6.74
C VAL A 163 -20.82 20.63 -7.33
N GLU A 164 -21.75 21.09 -6.50
CA GLU A 164 -22.89 21.91 -6.91
C GLU A 164 -22.54 23.40 -7.06
N ILE A 165 -21.39 23.88 -6.55
CA ILE A 165 -20.95 25.28 -6.73
C ILE A 165 -20.68 25.56 -8.22
N PRO A 166 -21.47 26.43 -8.88
CA PRO A 166 -21.26 26.80 -10.28
C PRO A 166 -20.00 27.65 -10.43
N GLY A 167 -19.20 27.39 -11.48
CA GLY A 167 -17.90 28.04 -11.74
C GLY A 167 -16.71 27.08 -11.84
N THR A 168 -16.97 25.78 -11.89
CA THR A 168 -15.95 24.73 -12.01
C THR A 168 -15.23 24.81 -13.35
N LEU A 169 -13.90 24.73 -13.30
CA LEU A 169 -13.06 24.59 -14.48
C LEU A 169 -13.47 23.32 -15.23
N ARG A 170 -13.76 23.43 -16.52
CA ARG A 170 -13.98 22.29 -17.41
C ARG A 170 -12.90 22.25 -18.47
N ASP A 171 -12.50 21.05 -18.83
CA ASP A 171 -11.60 20.77 -19.96
C ASP A 171 -12.32 19.81 -20.91
N VAL A 172 -12.44 20.21 -22.17
CA VAL A 172 -13.10 19.43 -23.23
C VAL A 172 -12.36 18.12 -23.51
N LYS A 173 -11.08 18.04 -23.14
CA LYS A 173 -10.25 16.83 -23.28
C LYS A 173 -10.47 15.83 -22.15
N TYR A 174 -11.19 16.19 -21.10
CA TYR A 174 -11.42 15.33 -19.93
C TYR A 174 -12.79 14.66 -20.02
N SER A 175 -12.89 13.41 -19.52
CA SER A 175 -14.19 12.75 -19.34
C SER A 175 -15.01 13.49 -18.28
N GLU A 176 -16.29 13.12 -18.11
CA GLU A 176 -17.13 13.76 -17.09
C GLU A 176 -16.59 13.50 -15.68
N GLU A 177 -16.10 12.30 -15.41
CA GLU A 177 -15.49 11.93 -14.13
C GLU A 177 -14.24 12.75 -13.83
N LEU A 178 -13.39 12.98 -14.84
CA LEU A 178 -12.18 13.77 -14.70
C LEU A 178 -12.49 15.28 -14.61
N ASN A 179 -13.57 15.73 -15.25
CA ASN A 179 -14.10 17.09 -15.09
C ASN A 179 -14.68 17.33 -13.70
N ILE A 180 -15.35 16.33 -13.10
CA ILE A 180 -15.78 16.37 -11.70
C ILE A 180 -14.55 16.54 -10.78
N ALA A 181 -13.48 15.76 -11.01
CA ALA A 181 -12.24 15.90 -10.27
C ALA A 181 -11.57 17.27 -10.46
N LEU A 182 -11.56 17.81 -11.68
CA LEU A 182 -11.05 19.15 -12.00
C LEU A 182 -11.85 20.24 -11.27
N GLY A 183 -13.18 20.14 -11.26
CA GLY A 183 -14.07 21.07 -10.57
C GLY A 183 -13.85 21.11 -9.06
N MET A 184 -13.44 19.99 -8.45
CA MET A 184 -13.15 19.91 -7.01
C MET A 184 -11.70 20.27 -6.63
N THR A 185 -10.80 20.34 -7.61
CA THR A 185 -9.35 20.44 -7.36
C THR A 185 -8.71 21.52 -8.24
N THR A 186 -7.40 21.41 -8.50
CA THR A 186 -6.68 22.33 -9.38
C THR A 186 -6.34 21.61 -10.69
N ARG A 187 -6.12 22.37 -11.77
CA ARG A 187 -5.64 21.82 -13.06
C ARG A 187 -4.40 20.94 -12.92
N TRP A 188 -3.50 21.25 -11.98
CA TRP A 188 -2.30 20.48 -11.71
C TRP A 188 -2.60 19.12 -11.09
N VAL A 189 -3.55 19.07 -10.15
CA VAL A 189 -4.01 17.82 -9.52
C VAL A 189 -4.75 16.96 -10.54
N ALA A 190 -5.65 17.56 -11.33
CA ALA A 190 -6.37 16.83 -12.37
C ALA A 190 -5.42 16.27 -13.45
N ALA A 191 -4.43 17.06 -13.88
CA ALA A 191 -3.41 16.60 -14.84
C ALA A 191 -2.53 15.48 -14.26
N ALA A 192 -2.16 15.55 -12.98
CA ALA A 192 -1.37 14.49 -12.33
C ALA A 192 -2.15 13.17 -12.18
N ILE A 193 -3.46 13.24 -11.99
CA ILE A 193 -4.34 12.06 -11.89
C ILE A 193 -4.63 11.48 -13.28
N LYS A 194 -4.70 12.31 -14.32
CA LYS A 194 -5.08 11.92 -15.68
C LYS A 194 -4.29 10.72 -16.19
N THR A 195 -2.96 10.72 -16.08
CA THR A 195 -2.14 9.62 -16.60
C THR A 195 -2.53 8.27 -16.02
N GLN A 196 -2.81 8.21 -14.70
CA GLN A 196 -3.20 6.96 -14.06
C GLN A 196 -4.68 6.62 -14.30
N TYR A 197 -5.53 7.63 -14.46
CA TYR A 197 -6.92 7.45 -14.85
C TYR A 197 -7.04 6.84 -16.25
N ASP A 198 -6.27 7.34 -17.22
CA ASP A 198 -6.24 6.81 -18.59
C ASP A 198 -5.80 5.34 -18.59
N VAL A 199 -4.73 5.00 -17.84
CA VAL A 199 -4.26 3.61 -17.68
C VAL A 199 -5.31 2.72 -17.00
N ALA A 200 -6.03 3.23 -16.00
CA ALA A 200 -7.05 2.46 -15.28
C ALA A 200 -8.35 2.25 -16.08
N THR A 201 -8.64 3.14 -17.03
CA THR A 201 -9.87 3.11 -17.85
C THR A 201 -9.66 2.49 -19.23
N ASP A 202 -8.41 2.25 -19.63
CA ASP A 202 -8.07 1.54 -20.85
C ASP A 202 -8.39 0.04 -20.72
N SER A 203 -9.42 -0.41 -21.45
CA SER A 203 -9.86 -1.80 -21.50
C SER A 203 -8.78 -2.77 -21.98
N SER A 204 -7.78 -2.30 -22.76
CA SER A 204 -6.68 -3.13 -23.25
C SER A 204 -5.59 -3.40 -22.20
N VAL A 205 -5.52 -2.56 -21.17
CA VAL A 205 -4.52 -2.65 -20.09
C VAL A 205 -5.15 -3.12 -18.77
N ALA A 206 -6.47 -3.02 -18.62
CA ALA A 206 -7.21 -3.49 -17.44
C ALA A 206 -6.87 -4.95 -17.07
N ASP A 207 -6.74 -5.83 -18.06
CA ASP A 207 -6.39 -7.24 -17.86
C ASP A 207 -4.96 -7.44 -17.31
N ASN A 208 -4.03 -6.53 -17.58
CA ASN A 208 -2.63 -6.62 -17.12
C ASN A 208 -2.48 -6.35 -15.61
N TYR A 209 -3.49 -5.74 -15.00
CA TYR A 209 -3.53 -5.45 -13.56
C TYR A 209 -4.55 -6.32 -12.80
N SER A 210 -5.41 -7.04 -13.53
CA SER A 210 -6.17 -8.17 -12.97
C SER A 210 -5.19 -9.27 -12.53
N PHE A 211 -5.42 -9.86 -11.37
CA PHE A 211 -4.62 -11.00 -10.92
C PHE A 211 -5.19 -12.25 -11.58
N LYS A 212 -4.45 -12.85 -12.53
CA LYS A 212 -4.78 -14.19 -13.01
C LYS A 212 -4.42 -15.18 -11.92
N ASP A 213 -5.44 -15.81 -11.34
CA ASP A 213 -5.26 -16.90 -10.40
C ASP A 213 -4.46 -18.02 -11.07
N ASN A 214 -3.23 -18.26 -10.59
CA ASN A 214 -2.39 -19.38 -11.05
C ASN A 214 -2.76 -20.69 -10.34
N GLY A 215 -3.99 -20.80 -9.86
CA GLY A 215 -4.54 -22.01 -9.26
C GLY A 215 -4.06 -22.21 -7.83
N ALA A 216 -4.93 -22.82 -7.03
CA ALA A 216 -4.63 -23.25 -5.68
C ALA A 216 -3.46 -24.24 -5.69
N THR A 217 -2.32 -23.87 -5.12
CA THR A 217 -1.39 -24.88 -4.59
C THR A 217 -2.05 -25.48 -3.35
N ILE A 218 -2.84 -26.52 -3.59
CA ILE A 218 -3.36 -27.40 -2.55
C ILE A 218 -2.18 -28.22 -2.04
N THR A 219 -1.94 -28.16 -0.74
CA THR A 219 -1.38 -29.27 0.04
C THR A 219 -2.32 -29.55 1.20
#